data_AF-A0A661NPE4-F1
#
_entry.id   AF-A0A661NPE4-F1
#
_cell.length_a   1.000
_cell.length_b   1.000
_cell.length_c   1.000
_cell.angle_alpha   90.00
_cell.angle_beta   90.00
_cell.angle_gamma   90.00
#
_symmetry.space_group_name_H-M   'P 1'
#
loop_
_entity.id
_entity.type
_entity.pdbx_description
1 polymer ?
#
loop_
_entity_poly.entity_id
_entity_poly.type
_entity_poly.pdbx_seq_one_letter_code
_entity_poly.pdbx_strand_id
1 'polypeptide(L)'
;MKKQIVALVLAGALSGACLSACDSEPDDPVERAAAIARDIQADPANAEEVLEDHDITIDEFEELIYEIAADPEQSQRYEAALAGED
;
A
#
# COMPACT_ATOMS: atom_id res chain seq x y z
N MET A 1 -35.23 -10.40 -52.50
CA MET A 1 -35.17 -10.01 -51.07
C MET A 1 -34.11 -8.92 -50.95
N LYS A 2 -34.48 -7.77 -50.39
CA LYS A 2 -33.70 -6.52 -50.40
C LYS A 2 -32.59 -6.57 -49.33
N LYS A 3 -31.45 -6.02 -49.74
CA LYS A 3 -30.22 -5.69 -49.01
C LYS A 3 -30.49 -4.99 -47.67
N GLN A 4 -29.81 -5.41 -46.60
CA GLN A 4 -29.37 -4.53 -45.50
C GLN A 4 -28.11 -5.16 -44.87
N ILE A 5 -26.94 -4.66 -45.30
CA ILE A 5 -25.69 -4.72 -44.55
C ILE A 5 -25.66 -3.42 -43.75
N VAL A 6 -25.73 -3.49 -42.43
CA VAL A 6 -25.41 -2.36 -41.56
C VAL A 6 -24.37 -2.85 -40.57
N ALA A 7 -23.14 -2.39 -40.80
CA ALA A 7 -22.07 -2.42 -39.84
C ALA A 7 -22.45 -1.47 -38.69
N LEU A 8 -22.57 -2.02 -37.48
CA LEU A 8 -22.40 -1.24 -36.26
C LEU A 8 -21.14 -1.75 -35.58
N VAL A 9 -20.02 -1.11 -35.93
CA VAL A 9 -18.83 -1.08 -35.10
C VAL A 9 -19.19 -0.23 -33.89
N LEU A 10 -19.40 -0.86 -32.74
CA LEU A 10 -18.99 -0.27 -31.47
C LEU A 10 -17.95 -1.21 -30.88
N ALA A 11 -16.72 -0.89 -31.26
CA ALA A 11 -15.53 -1.25 -30.51
C ALA A 11 -15.69 -0.67 -29.10
N GLY A 12 -15.79 -1.57 -28.14
CA GLY A 12 -15.80 -1.32 -26.71
C GLY A 12 -15.43 -2.64 -26.05
N ALA A 13 -14.26 -3.13 -26.44
CA ALA A 13 -13.68 -4.34 -25.90
C ALA A 13 -13.61 -4.25 -24.38
N LEU A 14 -13.93 -5.37 -23.75
CA LEU A 14 -13.51 -5.74 -22.40
C LEU A 14 -12.12 -5.16 -22.11
N SER A 15 -12.03 -4.16 -21.24
CA SER A 15 -10.74 -3.69 -20.72
C SER A 15 -11.00 -3.00 -19.38
N GLY A 16 -10.72 -3.71 -18.30
CA GLY A 16 -10.94 -3.23 -16.93
C GLY A 16 -11.23 -4.30 -15.88
N ALA A 17 -11.14 -5.59 -16.22
CA ALA A 17 -10.79 -6.63 -15.24
C ALA A 17 -9.27 -6.82 -15.30
N CYS A 18 -8.54 -5.92 -14.65
CA CYS A 18 -7.24 -6.21 -14.07
C CYS A 18 -7.44 -5.96 -12.56
N LEU A 19 -7.49 -7.01 -11.74
CA LEU A 19 -6.27 -7.65 -11.23
C LEU A 19 -5.44 -6.64 -10.41
N SER A 20 -5.95 -6.27 -9.23
CA SER A 20 -5.10 -6.04 -8.06
C SER A 20 -5.58 -6.95 -6.93
N ALA A 21 -5.77 -8.22 -7.27
CA ALA A 21 -5.59 -9.29 -6.31
C ALA A 21 -4.28 -9.95 -6.72
N CYS A 22 -3.33 -9.95 -5.79
CA CYS A 22 -1.97 -10.48 -5.92
C CYS A 22 -0.97 -9.57 -6.67
N ASP A 23 -0.81 -8.33 -6.25
CA ASP A 23 0.56 -7.85 -6.11
C ASP A 23 0.93 -8.20 -4.67
N SER A 24 1.66 -9.30 -4.49
CA SER A 24 2.56 -9.37 -3.33
C SER A 24 3.65 -8.35 -3.65
N GLU A 25 3.26 -7.07 -3.51
CA GLU A 25 4.13 -5.92 -3.60
C GLU A 25 5.26 -6.21 -2.61
N PRO A 26 6.54 -6.08 -3.01
CA PRO A 26 7.64 -6.28 -2.08
C PRO A 26 7.41 -5.34 -0.89
N ASP A 27 6.95 -5.90 0.23
CA ASP A 27 6.85 -5.28 1.56
C ASP A 27 6.54 -3.76 1.46
N ASP A 28 5.28 -3.37 1.18
CA ASP A 28 4.94 -1.95 1.01
C ASP A 28 5.45 -1.15 2.23
N PRO A 29 6.34 -0.16 2.01
CA PRO A 29 7.07 0.48 3.10
C PRO A 29 6.13 1.21 4.06
N VAL A 30 5.00 1.72 3.54
CA VAL A 30 3.99 2.40 4.33
C VAL A 30 3.25 1.40 5.22
N GLU A 31 2.82 0.26 4.68
CA GLU A 31 2.17 -0.80 5.45
C GLU A 31 3.09 -1.37 6.52
N ARG A 32 4.36 -1.63 6.17
CA ARG A 32 5.38 -2.11 7.12
C ARG A 32 5.59 -1.10 8.24
N ALA A 33 5.83 0.16 7.91
CA ALA A 33 6.01 1.22 8.90
C ALA A 33 4.79 1.38 9.80
N ALA A 34 3.57 1.33 9.25
CA ALA A 34 2.33 1.46 10.00
C ALA A 34 2.07 0.25 10.91
N ALA A 35 2.47 -0.96 10.50
CA ALA A 35 2.43 -2.14 11.37
C ALA A 35 3.37 -1.98 12.57
N ILE A 36 4.64 -1.68 12.33
CA ILE A 36 5.64 -1.45 13.39
C ILE A 36 5.19 -0.33 14.34
N ALA A 37 4.73 0.80 13.79
CA ALA A 37 4.28 1.93 14.58
C ALA A 37 3.07 1.60 15.48
N ARG A 38 2.15 0.75 15.02
CA ARG A 38 1.02 0.27 15.84
C ARG A 38 1.48 -0.67 16.95
N ASP A 39 2.42 -1.56 16.66
CA ASP A 39 2.96 -2.49 17.65
C ASP A 39 3.74 -1.74 18.74
N ILE A 40 4.56 -0.74 18.37
CA ILE A 40 5.23 0.16 19.32
C ILE A 40 4.21 0.97 20.13
N GLN A 41 3.11 1.44 19.53
CA GLN A 41 2.06 2.15 20.26
C GLN A 41 1.33 1.24 21.26
N ALA A 42 1.18 -0.04 20.94
CA ALA A 42 0.57 -1.03 21.81
C ALA A 42 1.49 -1.42 22.98
N ASP A 43 2.80 -1.47 22.75
CA ASP A 43 3.81 -1.76 23.79
C ASP A 43 5.03 -0.81 23.75
N PRO A 44 4.86 0.45 24.19
CA PRO A 44 5.93 1.44 24.13
C PRO A 44 7.08 1.17 25.09
N ALA A 45 6.90 0.29 26.09
CA ALA A 45 7.95 -0.06 27.04
C ALA A 45 8.97 -1.04 26.42
N ASN A 46 8.54 -1.82 25.43
CA ASN A 46 9.36 -2.84 24.75
C ASN A 46 9.56 -2.50 23.26
N ALA A 47 9.61 -1.22 22.90
CA ALA A 47 9.75 -0.78 21.51
C ALA A 47 10.97 -1.40 20.78
N GLU A 48 12.08 -1.64 21.50
CA GLU A 48 13.27 -2.30 20.94
C GLU A 48 13.01 -3.78 20.60
N GLU A 49 12.30 -4.52 21.46
CA GLU A 49 11.88 -5.91 21.19
C GLU A 49 10.90 -5.98 20.02
N VAL A 50 9.97 -5.02 19.92
CA VAL A 50 9.07 -4.91 18.76
C VAL A 50 9.86 -4.71 17.46
N LEU A 51 10.86 -3.83 17.45
CA LEU A 51 11.68 -3.61 16.26
C LEU A 51 12.47 -4.88 15.88
N GLU A 52 13.03 -5.59 16.88
CA GLU A 52 13.70 -6.87 16.67
C GLU A 52 12.76 -7.93 16.08
N ASP A 53 11.51 -8.02 16.54
CA ASP A 53 10.48 -8.93 16.00
C ASP A 53 10.14 -8.63 14.53
N HIS A 54 10.38 -7.40 14.07
CA HIS A 54 10.20 -6.95 12.69
C HIS A 54 11.51 -6.98 11.86
N ASP A 55 12.53 -7.66 12.38
CA ASP A 55 13.87 -7.83 11.77
C ASP A 55 14.48 -6.47 11.35
N ILE A 56 14.28 -5.41 12.15
CA ILE A 56 14.73 -4.06 11.85
C ILE A 56 15.30 -3.37 13.08
N THR A 57 16.29 -2.51 12.88
CA THR A 57 16.85 -1.66 13.94
C THR A 57 16.09 -0.33 14.06
N ILE A 58 16.34 0.40 15.15
CA ILE A 58 15.81 1.76 15.28
C ILE A 58 16.26 2.69 14.16
N ASP A 59 17.54 2.61 13.73
CA ASP A 59 18.08 3.45 12.66
C ASP A 59 17.38 3.16 11.31
N GLU A 60 17.15 1.89 11.00
CA GLU A 60 16.45 1.47 9.78
C GLU A 60 14.96 1.85 9.82
N PHE A 61 14.31 1.78 10.99
CA PHE A 61 12.93 2.26 11.14
C PHE A 61 12.83 3.78 10.99
N GLU A 62 13.78 4.54 11.54
CA GLU A 62 13.86 5.99 11.33
C GLU A 62 14.09 6.35 9.85
N GLU A 63 14.98 5.62 9.16
CA GLU A 63 15.21 5.78 7.72
C GLU A 63 13.92 5.50 6.93
N LEU A 64 13.21 4.41 7.24
CA LEU A 64 11.93 4.07 6.62
C LEU A 64 10.89 5.19 6.77
N ILE A 65 10.73 5.74 7.98
CA ILE A 65 9.82 6.86 8.25
C ILE A 65 10.27 8.12 7.51
N TYR A 66 11.58 8.37 7.43
CA TYR A 66 12.12 9.51 6.69
C TYR A 66 11.84 9.42 5.19
N GLU A 67 11.97 8.24 4.59
CA GLU A 67 11.65 7.99 3.18
C GLU A 67 10.15 8.21 2.90
N ILE A 68 9.28 7.71 3.77
CA ILE A 68 7.83 7.93 3.69
C ILE A 68 7.51 9.43 3.80
N ALA A 69 8.13 10.13 4.76
CA ALA A 69 7.93 11.55 4.98
C ALA A 69 8.44 12.43 3.82
N ALA A 70 9.41 11.94 3.05
CA ALA A 70 9.94 12.64 1.88
C ALA A 70 8.98 12.61 0.68
N ASP A 71 8.02 11.70 0.67
CA ASP A 71 7.01 11.57 -0.37
C ASP A 71 5.60 11.95 0.14
N PRO A 72 4.97 13.00 -0.41
CA PRO A 72 3.66 13.46 0.05
C PRO A 72 2.53 12.43 -0.11
N GLU A 73 2.60 11.54 -1.10
CA GLU A 73 1.60 10.50 -1.32
C GLU A 73 1.76 9.39 -0.29
N GLN A 74 2.99 8.92 -0.07
CA GLN A 74 3.29 7.91 0.96
C GLN A 74 3.00 8.42 2.37
N SER A 75 3.32 9.68 2.66
CA SER A 75 2.97 10.33 3.93
C SER A 75 1.47 10.29 4.21
N GLN A 76 0.65 10.62 3.21
CA GLN A 76 -0.81 10.57 3.34
C GLN A 76 -1.32 9.14 3.54
N ARG A 77 -0.74 8.16 2.82
CA ARG A 77 -1.08 6.74 3.00
C ARG A 77 -0.72 6.25 4.40
N TYR A 78 0.44 6.65 4.93
CA TYR A 78 0.88 6.30 6.28
C TYR A 78 -0.03 6.88 7.36
N GLU A 79 -0.42 8.15 7.22
CA GLU A 79 -1.39 8.77 8.12
C GLU A 79 -2.75 8.06 8.08
N ALA A 80 -3.26 7.72 6.88
CA ALA A 80 -4.50 6.97 6.72
C ALA A 80 -4.43 5.57 7.36
N ALA A 81 -3.32 4.87 7.14
CA ALA A 81 -3.06 3.55 7.72
C ALA A 81 -3.04 3.58 9.26
N LEU A 82 -2.50 4.65 9.87
CA LEU A 82 -2.54 4.85 11.32
C LEU A 82 -3.91 5.27 11.84
N ALA A 83 -4.69 6.03 11.05
CA ALA A 83 -6.04 6.43 11.40
C ALA A 83 -7.05 5.26 11.33
N GLY A 84 -6.68 4.14 10.70
CA GLY A 84 -7.57 3.01 10.44
C GLY A 84 -8.57 3.28 9.31
N GLU A 85 -8.23 4.20 8.41
CA GLU A 85 -9.01 4.55 7.22
C GLU A 85 -8.46 3.77 6.01
N ASP A 86 -8.63 2.45 6.02
CA ASP A 86 -8.26 1.54 4.92
C ASP A 86 -9.51 0.98 4.21
#